data_AF-A0A1I3TFH2-F1
#
_entry.id   AF-A0A1I3TFH2-F1
#
_cell.length_a   1.000
_cell.length_b   1.000
_cell.length_c   1.000
_cell.angle_alpha   90.00
_cell.angle_beta   90.00
_cell.angle_gamma   90.00
#
_symmetry.space_group_name_H-M   'P 1'
#
loop_
_entity.id
_entity.type
_entity.pdbx_description
1 polymer ?
#
loop_
_entity_poly.entity_id
_entity_poly.type
_entity_poly.pdbx_seq_one_letter_code
_entity_poly.pdbx_strand_id
1 'polypeptide(L)'
;MARQLPKELDFIQKYRISNHDLEYAKWRISDFDADKWECSFGYKTFYIIDFRKVLNDGSLLTNPKNRALLNNIKRFICLQTHPLLTGSISVSKKTSLQRVSIALQIIDYFLLQGSYLKISSNGFSNITKDDIVMFIDTITKNQSIKISIYQPKKWIVSFLKNIKLSTKKLAWTQATYPDLFEFGGLDSDCLLTKDQLINARAWLKLHNYYHQAIQSEGSEFKYRVQRNNLLTLIIGNRVLCNLKFKRLQLEGLDVAPSHCYVQELPAVPVSNIDEDERASTEFVGIYISALKSMRIASQNGSELISDHALTVIENTELLRYERTKERTRFTTIPFDIVNIIFGKSIEFYIEYGANLIDYYIALAATGDNIRELPIPIPNKLKKLGISAWRLPVDTPTDFFQQLRSGSSLYNMLEVLYGAIGILVNTLMARRASELDELTQECIVKDSDRYFLAFNLRKANVLEHRQRSLRPLPHIAAEALQLLARLSNTLQKLGYTTNKYLFGFPFSAYFLNSSLYGTAQPELRRCFNRFCDYFQIPTDDQGRRYYVRQHQLRRNFALLFFLERIFWRRRGTSTFFRAHQTFDDIQLCNRIYPRKNT
;
A
#
# COMPACT_ATOMS: atom_id res chain seq x y z
N MET A 1 -32.85 10.53 33.56
CA MET A 1 -32.76 12.00 33.42
C MET A 1 -31.34 12.43 33.76
N ALA A 2 -30.58 12.97 32.81
CA ALA A 2 -29.21 13.42 33.04
C ALA A 2 -29.22 14.81 33.73
N ARG A 3 -28.44 15.00 34.80
CA ARG A 3 -28.24 16.30 35.45
C ARG A 3 -27.76 17.33 34.44
N GLN A 4 -28.44 18.48 34.39
CA GLN A 4 -28.00 19.66 33.62
C GLN A 4 -26.65 20.13 34.17
N LEU A 5 -25.69 20.35 33.27
CA LEU A 5 -24.38 20.88 33.62
C LEU A 5 -24.49 22.41 33.85
N PRO A 6 -23.58 23.01 34.64
CA PRO A 6 -23.45 24.46 34.76
C PRO A 6 -23.24 25.15 33.40
N LYS A 7 -23.74 26.39 33.23
CA LYS A 7 -23.70 27.16 31.98
C LYS A 7 -22.27 27.31 31.42
N GLU A 8 -21.27 27.35 32.28
CA GLU A 8 -19.85 27.47 31.93
C GLU A 8 -19.34 26.23 31.18
N LEU A 9 -20.04 25.10 31.30
CA LEU A 9 -19.73 23.83 30.63
C LEU A 9 -20.70 23.53 29.48
N ASP A 10 -21.53 24.47 29.03
CA ASP A 10 -22.47 24.23 27.91
C ASP A 10 -21.74 23.95 26.59
N PHE A 11 -20.52 24.46 26.42
CA PHE A 11 -19.68 24.08 25.29
C PHE A 11 -19.33 22.58 25.28
N ILE A 12 -19.48 21.85 26.40
CA ILE A 12 -19.32 20.40 26.47
C ILE A 12 -20.57 19.69 25.92
N GLN A 13 -21.74 20.32 25.97
CA GLN A 13 -22.96 19.73 25.39
C GLN A 13 -22.82 19.48 23.89
N LYS A 14 -22.10 20.35 23.15
CA LYS A 14 -21.79 20.12 21.72
C LYS A 14 -20.88 18.90 21.47
N TYR A 15 -20.23 18.39 22.51
CA TYR A 15 -19.42 17.16 22.50
C TYR A 15 -20.11 15.98 23.19
N ARG A 16 -21.22 16.21 23.91
CA ARG A 16 -22.20 15.17 24.24
C ARG A 16 -22.99 14.85 22.97
N ILE A 17 -22.34 14.16 22.02
CA ILE A 17 -23.10 13.29 21.12
C ILE A 17 -23.97 12.44 22.04
N SER A 18 -25.28 12.39 21.81
CA SER A 18 -26.14 11.46 22.53
C SER A 18 -25.51 10.09 22.34
N ASN A 19 -24.81 9.58 23.36
CA ASN A 19 -23.97 8.38 23.23
C ASN A 19 -24.79 7.14 22.84
N HIS A 20 -26.11 7.25 22.78
CA HIS A 20 -27.05 6.21 22.36
C HIS A 20 -27.43 6.26 20.88
N ASP A 21 -27.16 7.35 20.16
CA ASP A 21 -27.51 7.46 18.74
C ASP A 21 -26.42 6.86 17.86
N LEU A 22 -26.63 5.61 17.43
CA LEU A 22 -25.76 4.89 16.50
C LEU A 22 -25.97 5.29 15.04
N GLU A 23 -26.76 6.33 14.76
CA GLU A 23 -27.06 6.78 13.41
C GLU A 23 -26.15 7.91 12.94
N TYR A 24 -25.25 8.43 13.78
CA TYR A 24 -24.30 9.49 13.39
C TYR A 24 -22.87 8.98 13.23
N ALA A 25 -22.18 9.46 12.18
CA ALA A 25 -20.74 9.27 12.00
C ALA A 25 -20.11 10.47 11.27
N LYS A 26 -19.03 11.04 11.82
CA LYS A 26 -18.33 12.23 11.27
C LYS A 26 -17.90 12.09 9.81
N TRP A 27 -17.60 10.88 9.36
CA TRP A 27 -17.13 10.60 8.00
C TRP A 27 -18.27 10.40 6.99
N ARG A 28 -19.53 10.28 7.43
CA ARG A 28 -20.68 10.11 6.53
C ARG A 28 -21.23 11.48 6.15
N ILE A 29 -21.35 11.74 4.85
CA ILE A 29 -21.90 12.99 4.32
C ILE A 29 -23.41 12.84 4.09
N SER A 30 -23.81 11.71 3.51
CA SER A 30 -25.22 11.41 3.24
C SER A 30 -26.03 11.18 4.51
N ASP A 31 -27.35 11.31 4.39
CA ASP A 31 -28.30 10.99 5.45
C ASP A 31 -28.28 9.51 5.83
N PHE A 32 -28.67 9.21 7.08
CA PHE A 32 -28.70 7.84 7.58
C PHE A 32 -29.62 6.94 6.73
N ASP A 33 -30.82 7.41 6.40
CA ASP A 33 -31.80 6.64 5.62
C ASP A 33 -31.44 6.45 4.14
N ALA A 34 -30.48 7.20 3.60
CA ALA A 34 -30.14 7.15 2.18
C ALA A 34 -29.71 5.73 1.71
N ASP A 35 -30.16 5.32 0.53
CA ASP A 35 -29.82 4.04 -0.10
C ASP A 35 -28.34 3.95 -0.50
N LYS A 36 -27.68 5.09 -0.61
CA LYS A 36 -26.25 5.22 -0.83
C LYS A 36 -25.65 6.20 0.16
N TRP A 37 -24.50 5.84 0.71
CA TRP A 37 -23.70 6.74 1.53
C TRP A 37 -22.45 7.19 0.82
N GLU A 38 -22.30 8.50 0.71
CA GLU A 38 -21.05 9.16 0.40
C GLU A 38 -20.25 9.39 1.68
N CYS A 39 -19.02 8.87 1.71
CA CYS A 39 -18.18 8.86 2.89
C CYS A 39 -16.86 9.60 2.62
N SER A 40 -16.49 10.53 3.50
CA SER A 40 -15.23 11.25 3.46
C SER A 40 -14.25 10.72 4.50
N PHE A 41 -13.23 10.00 4.02
CA PHE A 41 -12.09 9.56 4.82
C PHE A 41 -10.81 10.36 4.51
N GLY A 42 -10.95 11.60 4.02
CA GLY A 42 -9.83 12.50 3.74
C GLY A 42 -9.02 12.18 2.48
N TYR A 43 -9.60 11.40 1.56
CA TYR A 43 -9.09 11.20 0.21
C TYR A 43 -9.77 12.17 -0.76
N LYS A 44 -9.18 12.38 -1.95
CA LYS A 44 -9.76 13.26 -2.98
C LYS A 44 -11.12 12.77 -3.49
N THR A 45 -11.34 11.45 -3.49
CA THR A 45 -12.60 10.83 -3.92
C THR A 45 -13.38 10.31 -2.72
N PHE A 46 -14.69 10.45 -2.76
CA PHE A 46 -15.57 9.86 -1.77
C PHE A 46 -15.55 8.33 -1.83
N TYR A 47 -15.67 7.70 -0.67
CA TYR A 47 -15.91 6.27 -0.57
C TYR A 47 -17.42 6.03 -0.57
N ILE A 48 -17.91 5.26 -1.53
CA ILE A 48 -19.34 5.00 -1.68
C ILE A 48 -19.69 3.64 -1.06
N ILE A 49 -20.72 3.64 -0.21
CA ILE A 49 -21.39 2.42 0.26
C ILE A 49 -22.77 2.40 -0.37
N ASP A 50 -23.03 1.44 -1.26
CA ASP A 50 -24.33 1.26 -1.92
C ASP A 50 -25.09 0.13 -1.23
N PHE A 51 -26.25 0.42 -0.63
CA PHE A 51 -27.07 -0.57 0.05
C PHE A 51 -28.05 -1.29 -0.87
N ARG A 52 -28.14 -0.91 -2.16
CA ARG A 52 -29.03 -1.54 -3.14
C ARG A 52 -28.45 -2.89 -3.60
N LYS A 53 -28.36 -3.82 -2.65
CA LYS A 53 -27.79 -5.16 -2.82
C LYS A 53 -28.89 -6.21 -2.79
N VAL A 54 -28.74 -7.22 -3.62
CA VAL A 54 -29.72 -8.31 -3.80
C VAL A 54 -29.45 -9.36 -2.72
N LEU A 55 -30.48 -9.68 -1.94
CA LEU A 55 -30.48 -10.77 -0.96
C LEU A 55 -30.76 -12.12 -1.64
N ASN A 56 -30.64 -13.21 -0.87
CA ASN A 56 -30.82 -14.58 -1.35
C ASN A 56 -32.22 -14.88 -1.91
N ASP A 57 -33.23 -14.12 -1.53
CA ASP A 57 -34.61 -14.23 -2.02
C ASP A 57 -34.90 -13.34 -3.25
N GLY A 58 -33.88 -12.69 -3.80
CA GLY A 58 -33.99 -11.79 -4.96
C GLY A 58 -34.44 -10.36 -4.60
N SER A 59 -34.80 -10.08 -3.35
CA SER A 59 -35.19 -8.74 -2.93
C SER A 59 -33.98 -7.83 -2.70
N LEU A 60 -34.18 -6.51 -2.79
CA LEU A 60 -33.13 -5.55 -2.43
C LEU A 60 -33.09 -5.36 -0.92
N LEU A 61 -31.90 -5.19 -0.36
CA LEU A 61 -31.70 -4.84 1.05
C LEU A 61 -32.37 -3.50 1.41
N THR A 62 -32.56 -2.60 0.44
CA THR A 62 -33.29 -1.33 0.60
C THR A 62 -34.81 -1.46 0.50
N ASN A 63 -35.35 -2.64 0.17
CA ASN A 63 -36.80 -2.83 0.15
C ASN A 63 -37.39 -2.65 1.55
N PRO A 64 -38.62 -2.09 1.69
CA PRO A 64 -39.25 -1.81 2.98
C PRO A 64 -39.30 -3.03 3.92
N LYS A 65 -39.51 -4.23 3.38
CA LYS A 65 -39.53 -5.48 4.15
C LYS A 65 -38.21 -5.78 4.88
N ASN A 66 -37.08 -5.27 4.37
CA ASN A 66 -35.74 -5.49 4.89
C ASN A 66 -35.23 -4.30 5.73
N ARG A 67 -36.09 -3.31 6.04
CA ARG A 67 -35.68 -2.04 6.67
C ARG A 67 -35.03 -2.23 8.05
N ALA A 68 -35.54 -3.16 8.86
CA ALA A 68 -34.94 -3.48 10.16
C ALA A 68 -33.50 -4.00 10.02
N LEU A 69 -33.29 -4.96 9.12
CA LEU A 69 -31.96 -5.51 8.80
C LEU A 69 -31.02 -4.41 8.29
N LEU A 70 -31.48 -3.58 7.36
CA LEU A 70 -30.69 -2.47 6.80
C LEU A 70 -30.27 -1.48 7.89
N ASN A 71 -31.20 -1.08 8.76
CA ASN A 71 -30.91 -0.13 9.84
C ASN A 71 -29.90 -0.71 10.85
N ASN A 72 -30.01 -1.99 11.18
CA ASN A 72 -29.05 -2.66 12.06
C ASN A 72 -27.65 -2.72 11.42
N ILE A 73 -27.56 -3.04 10.12
CA ILE A 73 -26.30 -2.98 9.36
C ILE A 73 -25.70 -1.56 9.38
N LYS A 74 -26.51 -0.54 9.11
CA LYS A 74 -26.08 0.86 9.08
C LYS A 74 -25.57 1.35 10.44
N ARG A 75 -26.27 1.02 11.53
CA ARG A 75 -25.86 1.32 12.92
C ARG A 75 -24.55 0.62 13.29
N PHE A 76 -24.39 -0.64 12.90
CA PHE A 76 -23.13 -1.37 13.11
C PHE A 76 -21.93 -0.71 12.44
N ILE A 77 -22.12 -0.21 11.21
CA ILE A 77 -21.07 0.49 10.47
C ILE A 77 -20.69 1.81 11.19
N CYS A 78 -21.67 2.59 11.64
CA CYS A 78 -21.44 3.83 12.37
C CYS A 78 -20.74 3.61 13.73
N LEU A 79 -21.13 2.54 14.44
CA LEU A 79 -20.55 2.12 15.72
C LEU A 79 -19.02 1.96 15.64
N GLN A 80 -18.48 1.56 14.49
CA GLN A 80 -17.05 1.30 14.33
C GLN A 80 -16.15 2.50 14.63
N THR A 81 -16.67 3.72 14.55
CA THR A 81 -15.95 4.95 14.90
C THR A 81 -16.62 5.74 16.02
N HIS A 82 -17.68 5.18 16.61
CA HIS A 82 -18.48 5.85 17.61
C HIS A 82 -17.72 5.91 18.96
N PRO A 83 -17.86 7.00 19.74
CA PRO A 83 -17.22 7.16 21.05
C PRO A 83 -17.43 5.99 22.01
N LEU A 84 -18.59 5.31 21.96
CA LEU A 84 -18.86 4.10 22.73
C LEU A 84 -17.82 3.00 22.53
N LEU A 85 -17.35 2.82 21.29
CA LEU A 85 -16.38 1.78 20.95
C LEU A 85 -14.94 2.29 21.03
N THR A 86 -14.71 3.59 20.77
CA THR A 86 -13.37 4.17 20.74
C THR A 86 -12.92 4.74 22.09
N GLY A 87 -13.76 4.67 23.12
CA GLY A 87 -13.48 5.29 24.42
C GLY A 87 -13.34 6.80 24.32
N SER A 88 -14.12 7.43 23.44
CA SER A 88 -14.03 8.87 23.08
C SER A 88 -12.70 9.31 22.46
N ILE A 89 -11.82 8.38 22.07
CA ILE A 89 -10.60 8.69 21.34
C ILE A 89 -10.97 8.98 19.88
N SER A 90 -10.55 10.14 19.37
CA SER A 90 -10.69 10.49 17.96
C SER A 90 -9.81 9.58 17.10
N VAL A 91 -10.44 8.86 16.18
CA VAL A 91 -9.76 7.92 15.28
C VAL A 91 -9.35 8.64 14.00
N SER A 92 -8.11 8.41 13.54
CA SER A 92 -7.64 9.00 12.28
C SER A 92 -8.53 8.59 11.09
N LYS A 93 -8.63 9.42 10.04
CA LYS A 93 -9.48 9.11 8.88
C LYS A 93 -9.10 7.77 8.21
N LYS A 94 -7.81 7.44 8.15
CA LYS A 94 -7.31 6.16 7.64
C LYS A 94 -7.73 4.98 8.51
N THR A 95 -7.61 5.10 9.83
CA THR A 95 -8.03 4.06 10.77
C THR A 95 -9.55 3.90 10.76
N SER A 96 -10.31 5.00 10.61
CA SER A 96 -11.76 4.99 10.44
C SER A 96 -12.17 4.18 9.21
N LEU A 97 -11.55 4.45 8.04
CA LEU A 97 -11.78 3.67 6.83
C LEU A 97 -11.46 2.18 7.04
N GLN A 98 -10.37 1.85 7.73
CA GLN A 98 -10.00 0.46 8.00
C GLN A 98 -11.07 -0.25 8.85
N ARG A 99 -11.54 0.38 9.94
CA ARG A 99 -12.56 -0.20 10.83
C ARG A 99 -13.89 -0.39 10.09
N VAL A 100 -14.33 0.62 9.33
CA VAL A 100 -15.53 0.54 8.47
C VAL A 100 -15.39 -0.56 7.43
N SER A 101 -14.23 -0.65 6.76
CA SER A 101 -13.99 -1.70 5.75
C SER A 101 -14.01 -3.11 6.35
N ILE A 102 -13.57 -3.29 7.59
CA ILE A 102 -13.61 -4.58 8.28
C ILE A 102 -15.06 -4.94 8.66
N ALA A 103 -15.84 -4.00 9.18
CA ALA A 103 -17.26 -4.22 9.45
C ALA A 103 -18.04 -4.60 8.19
N LEU A 104 -17.81 -3.91 7.07
CA LEU A 104 -18.41 -4.27 5.77
C LEU A 104 -18.03 -5.69 5.34
N GLN A 105 -16.77 -6.11 5.53
CA GLN A 105 -16.33 -7.47 5.20
C GLN A 105 -16.97 -8.54 6.07
N ILE A 106 -17.19 -8.27 7.35
CA ILE A 106 -17.92 -9.17 8.26
C ILE A 106 -19.37 -9.30 7.82
N ILE A 107 -20.04 -8.17 7.52
CA ILE A 107 -21.42 -8.17 7.02
C ILE A 107 -21.50 -8.96 5.70
N ASP A 108 -20.60 -8.69 4.76
CA ASP A 108 -20.56 -9.36 3.46
C ASP A 108 -20.40 -10.87 3.60
N TYR A 109 -19.57 -11.34 4.54
CA TYR A 109 -19.45 -12.79 4.80
C TYR A 109 -20.81 -13.40 5.12
N PHE A 110 -21.56 -12.83 6.07
CA PHE A 110 -22.87 -13.36 6.43
C PHE A 110 -23.86 -13.23 5.27
N LEU A 111 -23.90 -12.08 4.58
CA LEU A 111 -24.78 -11.87 3.41
C LEU A 111 -24.53 -12.89 2.29
N LEU A 112 -23.27 -13.24 2.01
CA LEU A 112 -22.92 -14.26 1.03
C LEU A 112 -23.40 -15.67 1.43
N GLN A 113 -23.58 -15.92 2.73
CA GLN A 113 -24.12 -17.17 3.26
C GLN A 113 -25.65 -17.10 3.47
N GLY A 114 -26.29 -16.04 2.96
CA GLY A 114 -27.70 -15.73 3.24
C GLY A 114 -28.70 -16.82 2.88
N SER A 115 -28.42 -17.66 1.88
CA SER A 115 -29.28 -18.81 1.55
C SER A 115 -29.31 -19.86 2.66
N TYR A 116 -28.17 -20.11 3.31
CA TYR A 116 -28.04 -21.06 4.42
C TYR A 116 -28.59 -20.46 5.73
N LEU A 117 -28.25 -19.19 6.00
CA LEU A 117 -28.63 -18.49 7.23
C LEU A 117 -30.08 -17.95 7.22
N LYS A 118 -30.73 -17.94 6.04
CA LYS A 118 -32.06 -17.36 5.79
C LYS A 118 -32.16 -15.89 6.23
N ILE A 119 -31.17 -15.09 5.82
CA ILE A 119 -31.05 -13.69 6.25
C ILE A 119 -32.24 -12.83 5.81
N SER A 120 -32.79 -13.10 4.63
CA SER A 120 -33.93 -12.34 4.12
C SER A 120 -35.21 -12.46 4.97
N SER A 121 -35.38 -13.55 5.73
CA SER A 121 -36.55 -13.75 6.60
C SER A 121 -36.28 -13.40 8.05
N ASN A 122 -35.10 -13.74 8.58
CA ASN A 122 -34.82 -13.67 10.02
C ASN A 122 -33.72 -12.65 10.37
N GLY A 123 -33.19 -11.91 9.40
CA GLY A 123 -32.02 -11.06 9.59
C GLY A 123 -30.81 -11.85 10.09
N PHE A 124 -30.08 -11.28 11.05
CA PHE A 124 -28.91 -11.92 11.67
C PHE A 124 -29.23 -12.75 12.94
N SER A 125 -30.50 -12.81 13.35
CA SER A 125 -30.91 -13.52 14.57
C SER A 125 -30.65 -15.03 14.54
N ASN A 126 -30.68 -15.63 13.35
CA ASN A 126 -30.44 -17.07 13.14
C ASN A 126 -28.97 -17.49 13.24
N ILE A 127 -28.04 -16.54 13.35
CA ILE A 127 -26.61 -16.87 13.40
C ILE A 127 -26.32 -17.56 14.73
N THR A 128 -25.83 -18.80 14.63
CA THR A 128 -25.53 -19.70 15.75
C THR A 128 -24.06 -19.59 16.18
N LYS A 129 -23.70 -20.31 17.26
CA LYS A 129 -22.30 -20.44 17.68
C LYS A 129 -21.43 -21.08 16.58
N ASP A 130 -21.96 -22.10 15.90
CA ASP A 130 -21.23 -22.82 14.85
C ASP A 130 -20.93 -21.92 13.64
N ASP A 131 -21.85 -21.02 13.30
CA ASP A 131 -21.64 -20.01 12.25
C ASP A 131 -20.50 -19.05 12.57
N ILE A 132 -20.38 -18.64 13.84
CA ILE A 132 -19.27 -17.82 14.31
C ILE A 132 -17.95 -18.61 14.25
N VAL A 133 -17.96 -19.89 14.62
CA VAL A 133 -16.78 -20.76 14.49
C VAL A 133 -16.37 -20.89 13.02
N MET A 134 -17.32 -21.10 12.10
CA MET A 134 -17.05 -21.14 10.65
C MET A 134 -16.49 -19.82 10.12
N PHE A 135 -16.97 -18.69 10.63
CA PHE A 135 -16.42 -17.38 10.29
C PHE A 135 -14.97 -17.25 10.75
N ILE A 136 -14.68 -17.60 12.02
CA ILE A 136 -13.33 -17.55 12.60
C ILE A 136 -12.39 -18.49 11.84
N ASP A 137 -12.85 -19.70 11.53
CA ASP A 137 -12.13 -20.65 10.68
C ASP A 137 -11.82 -20.02 9.31
N THR A 138 -12.79 -19.38 8.66
CA THR A 138 -12.60 -18.72 7.37
C THR A 138 -11.55 -17.61 7.41
N ILE A 139 -11.56 -16.75 8.42
CA ILE A 139 -10.59 -15.64 8.51
C ILE A 139 -9.19 -16.09 8.95
N THR A 140 -9.02 -17.33 9.43
CA THR A 140 -7.71 -17.88 9.78
C THR A 140 -7.07 -18.69 8.64
N LYS A 141 -7.86 -19.19 7.68
CA LYS A 141 -7.41 -20.07 6.58
C LYS A 141 -6.27 -19.54 5.71
N ASN A 142 -6.32 -18.26 5.32
CA ASN A 142 -5.35 -17.69 4.37
C ASN A 142 -4.80 -16.37 4.87
N GLN A 143 -3.61 -16.01 4.40
CA GLN A 143 -2.88 -14.80 4.74
C GLN A 143 -3.72 -13.55 4.45
N SER A 144 -4.51 -13.61 3.37
CA SER A 144 -5.46 -12.57 3.02
C SER A 144 -6.87 -12.98 3.44
N ILE A 145 -7.30 -12.46 4.58
CA ILE A 145 -8.67 -12.63 5.11
C ILE A 145 -9.73 -12.29 4.04
N LYS A 146 -9.48 -11.22 3.26
CA LYS A 146 -10.37 -10.81 2.19
C LYS A 146 -10.49 -11.90 1.10
N ILE A 147 -9.38 -12.56 0.73
CA ILE A 147 -9.44 -13.67 -0.22
C ILE A 147 -10.25 -14.84 0.36
N SER A 148 -10.08 -15.14 1.65
CA SER A 148 -10.87 -16.18 2.31
C SER A 148 -12.38 -15.92 2.31
N ILE A 149 -12.80 -14.67 2.61
CA ILE A 149 -14.21 -14.29 2.68
C ILE A 149 -14.87 -14.35 1.30
N TYR A 150 -14.29 -13.69 0.30
CA TYR A 150 -14.96 -13.53 -1.00
C TYR A 150 -14.63 -14.65 -1.99
N GLN A 151 -13.62 -15.48 -1.73
CA GLN A 151 -13.17 -16.58 -2.60
C GLN A 151 -13.14 -16.20 -4.09
N PRO A 152 -12.46 -15.11 -4.48
CA PRO A 152 -12.61 -14.50 -5.80
C PRO A 152 -12.24 -15.43 -6.96
N LYS A 153 -11.21 -16.28 -6.79
CA LYS A 153 -10.80 -17.29 -7.78
C LYS A 153 -11.94 -18.26 -8.09
N LYS A 154 -12.65 -18.74 -7.05
CA LYS A 154 -13.78 -19.68 -7.20
C LYS A 154 -14.92 -19.06 -8.02
N TRP A 155 -15.31 -17.82 -7.71
CA TRP A 155 -16.37 -17.12 -8.45
C TRP A 155 -16.00 -16.85 -9.91
N ILE A 156 -14.79 -16.33 -10.14
CA ILE A 156 -14.31 -16.04 -11.50
C ILE A 156 -14.22 -17.32 -12.32
N VAL A 157 -13.59 -18.37 -11.81
CA VAL A 157 -13.47 -19.66 -12.51
C VAL A 157 -14.85 -20.26 -12.78
N SER A 158 -15.75 -20.30 -11.80
CA SER A 158 -17.11 -20.84 -11.99
C SER A 158 -17.90 -20.06 -13.04
N PHE A 159 -17.74 -18.74 -13.10
CA PHE A 159 -18.37 -17.90 -14.11
C PHE A 159 -17.80 -18.20 -15.50
N LEU A 160 -16.47 -18.20 -15.64
CA LEU A 160 -15.78 -18.42 -16.91
C LEU A 160 -15.98 -19.84 -17.48
N LYS A 161 -16.11 -20.86 -16.62
CA LYS A 161 -16.41 -22.26 -17.04
C LYS A 161 -17.68 -22.38 -17.87
N ASN A 162 -18.66 -21.52 -17.60
CA ASN A 162 -19.98 -21.58 -18.23
C ASN A 162 -20.08 -20.73 -19.51
N ILE A 163 -19.03 -19.99 -19.85
CA ILE A 163 -19.03 -19.14 -21.03
C ILE A 163 -18.82 -19.97 -22.28
N LYS A 164 -19.73 -19.81 -23.25
CA LYS A 164 -19.60 -20.36 -24.60
C LYS A 164 -19.71 -19.24 -25.62
N LEU A 165 -18.73 -19.15 -26.52
CA LEU A 165 -18.75 -18.20 -27.63
C LEU A 165 -19.15 -18.89 -28.93
N SER A 166 -19.68 -18.13 -29.89
CA SER A 166 -19.90 -18.63 -31.23
C SER A 166 -18.58 -18.86 -31.95
N THR A 167 -18.53 -19.89 -32.79
CA THR A 167 -17.33 -20.28 -33.57
C THR A 167 -16.76 -19.11 -34.37
N LYS A 168 -17.62 -18.28 -34.98
CA LYS A 168 -17.22 -17.07 -35.73
C LYS A 168 -16.45 -16.05 -34.86
N LYS A 169 -16.95 -15.74 -33.65
CA LYS A 169 -16.31 -14.77 -32.76
C LYS A 169 -14.98 -15.27 -32.22
N LEU A 170 -14.91 -16.58 -31.93
CA LEU A 170 -13.70 -17.22 -31.45
C LEU A 170 -12.60 -17.19 -32.52
N ALA A 171 -12.91 -17.60 -33.74
CA ALA A 171 -11.96 -17.60 -34.86
C ALA A 171 -11.43 -16.17 -35.16
N TRP A 172 -12.32 -15.18 -35.18
CA TRP A 172 -11.92 -13.78 -35.38
C TRP A 172 -10.96 -13.29 -34.28
N THR A 173 -11.24 -13.61 -33.02
CA THR A 173 -10.42 -13.17 -31.88
C THR A 173 -9.04 -13.84 -31.92
N GLN A 174 -8.96 -15.11 -32.29
CA GLN A 174 -7.70 -15.85 -32.44
C GLN A 174 -6.84 -15.29 -33.57
N ALA A 175 -7.44 -14.95 -34.72
CA ALA A 175 -6.71 -14.36 -35.84
C ALA A 175 -6.20 -12.95 -35.51
N THR A 176 -6.97 -12.16 -34.76
CA THR A 176 -6.62 -10.76 -34.44
C THR A 176 -5.60 -10.65 -33.30
N TYR A 177 -5.63 -11.56 -32.33
CA TYR A 177 -4.78 -11.54 -31.14
C TYR A 177 -4.13 -12.92 -30.90
N PRO A 178 -3.23 -13.38 -31.78
CA PRO A 178 -2.65 -14.73 -31.68
C PRO A 178 -1.88 -14.94 -30.37
N ASP A 179 -1.19 -13.91 -29.90
CA ASP A 179 -0.42 -13.88 -28.64
C ASP A 179 -1.26 -14.11 -27.38
N LEU A 180 -2.58 -13.85 -27.43
CA LEU A 180 -3.51 -14.15 -26.34
C LEU A 180 -3.71 -15.67 -26.17
N PHE A 181 -3.51 -16.45 -27.23
CA PHE A 181 -3.78 -17.90 -27.27
C PHE A 181 -2.51 -18.74 -27.26
N GLU A 182 -1.35 -18.12 -27.06
CA GLU A 182 -0.12 -18.84 -26.77
C GLU A 182 -0.22 -19.53 -25.41
N PHE A 183 0.19 -20.80 -25.38
CA PHE A 183 0.27 -21.61 -24.17
C PHE A 183 1.75 -21.89 -23.89
N GLY A 184 2.43 -20.94 -23.22
CA GLY A 184 3.60 -21.31 -22.42
C GLY A 184 3.14 -22.29 -21.34
N GLY A 185 3.86 -23.38 -21.12
CA GLY A 185 3.45 -24.56 -20.33
C GLY A 185 2.42 -24.24 -19.24
N LEU A 186 1.24 -24.87 -19.33
CA LEU A 186 0.17 -24.64 -18.36
C LEU A 186 0.65 -25.06 -16.97
N ASP A 187 0.61 -24.14 -16.01
CA ASP A 187 0.83 -24.46 -14.60
C ASP A 187 -0.16 -25.55 -14.16
N SER A 188 0.32 -26.47 -13.31
CA SER A 188 -0.49 -27.54 -12.70
C SER A 188 -1.73 -27.03 -11.96
N ASP A 189 -1.71 -25.75 -11.56
CA ASP A 189 -2.72 -25.13 -10.70
C ASP A 189 -3.87 -24.46 -11.48
N CYS A 190 -3.87 -24.60 -12.81
CA CYS A 190 -4.93 -24.06 -13.67
C CYS A 190 -6.25 -24.84 -13.52
N LEU A 191 -7.29 -24.17 -13.01
CA LEU A 191 -8.60 -24.77 -12.73
C LEU A 191 -9.54 -24.87 -13.96
N LEU A 192 -9.10 -24.39 -15.12
CA LEU A 192 -9.83 -24.38 -16.40
C LEU A 192 -9.15 -25.31 -17.41
N THR A 193 -9.93 -26.05 -18.20
CA THR A 193 -9.40 -26.84 -19.32
C THR A 193 -8.93 -25.93 -20.47
N LYS A 194 -8.13 -26.47 -21.40
CA LYS A 194 -7.66 -25.70 -22.58
C LYS A 194 -8.81 -25.07 -23.36
N ASP A 195 -9.88 -25.82 -23.64
CA ASP A 195 -11.04 -25.31 -24.38
C ASP A 195 -11.80 -24.23 -23.60
N GLN A 196 -11.90 -24.40 -22.28
CA GLN A 196 -12.50 -23.39 -21.39
C GLN A 196 -11.63 -22.12 -21.36
N LEU A 197 -10.31 -22.25 -21.34
CA LEU A 197 -9.38 -21.12 -21.40
C LEU A 197 -9.50 -20.35 -22.71
N ILE A 198 -9.55 -21.03 -23.86
CA ILE A 198 -9.71 -20.36 -25.16
C ILE A 198 -11.00 -19.54 -25.17
N ASN A 199 -12.12 -20.13 -24.76
CA ASN A 199 -13.40 -19.41 -24.67
C ASN A 199 -13.36 -18.25 -23.67
N ALA A 200 -12.78 -18.47 -22.49
CA ALA A 200 -12.67 -17.44 -21.45
C ALA A 200 -11.79 -16.27 -21.89
N ARG A 201 -10.59 -16.53 -22.42
CA ARG A 201 -9.67 -15.49 -22.92
C ARG A 201 -10.30 -14.68 -24.04
N ALA A 202 -10.94 -15.34 -25.01
CA ALA A 202 -11.65 -14.66 -26.09
C ALA A 202 -12.79 -13.77 -25.55
N TRP A 203 -13.58 -14.27 -24.61
CA TRP A 203 -14.70 -13.53 -24.04
C TRP A 203 -14.21 -12.30 -23.25
N LEU A 204 -13.17 -12.47 -22.43
CA LEU A 204 -12.56 -11.39 -21.66
C LEU A 204 -12.02 -10.28 -22.56
N LYS A 205 -11.41 -10.64 -23.70
CA LYS A 205 -10.92 -9.68 -24.68
C LYS A 205 -12.06 -8.92 -25.36
N LEU A 206 -13.09 -9.63 -25.82
CA LEU A 206 -14.25 -9.01 -26.50
C LEU A 206 -15.04 -8.06 -25.59
N HIS A 207 -15.06 -8.30 -24.28
CA HIS A 207 -15.75 -7.46 -23.30
C HIS A 207 -14.83 -6.47 -22.58
N ASN A 208 -13.60 -6.27 -23.07
CA ASN A 208 -12.62 -5.32 -22.52
C ASN A 208 -12.23 -5.55 -21.04
N TYR A 209 -12.24 -6.81 -20.59
CA TYR A 209 -11.77 -7.20 -19.26
C TYR A 209 -10.27 -7.51 -19.19
N TYR A 210 -9.51 -7.24 -20.26
CA TYR A 210 -8.05 -7.12 -20.18
C TYR A 210 -7.68 -5.65 -19.99
N HIS A 211 -6.70 -5.37 -19.12
CA HIS A 211 -6.08 -4.06 -19.09
C HIS A 211 -5.57 -3.74 -20.49
N GLN A 212 -5.87 -2.54 -20.98
CA GLN A 212 -5.19 -2.04 -22.16
C GLN A 212 -3.69 -2.06 -21.86
N ALA A 213 -2.87 -2.41 -22.85
CA ALA A 213 -1.43 -2.57 -22.73
C ALA A 213 -0.78 -1.22 -22.41
N ILE A 214 -0.97 -0.77 -21.18
CA ILE A 214 -0.30 0.38 -20.63
C ILE A 214 1.02 -0.18 -20.10
N GLN A 215 2.11 0.07 -20.82
CA GLN A 215 3.48 -0.28 -20.42
C GLN A 215 3.92 0.41 -19.09
N SER A 216 3.00 1.08 -18.37
CA SER A 216 3.28 1.93 -17.22
C SER A 216 2.96 1.35 -15.86
N GLU A 217 2.41 0.15 -15.79
CA GLU A 217 2.52 -0.64 -14.58
C GLU A 217 3.45 -1.80 -14.92
N GLY A 218 4.41 -2.11 -14.04
CA GLY A 218 5.28 -3.29 -14.16
C GLY A 218 4.49 -4.60 -14.06
N SER A 219 3.50 -4.77 -14.94
CA SER A 219 2.72 -5.95 -15.17
C SER A 219 3.63 -6.94 -15.88
N GLU A 220 3.79 -8.12 -15.28
CA GLU A 220 4.52 -9.25 -15.84
C GLU A 220 3.90 -9.77 -17.15
N PHE A 221 2.70 -9.28 -17.52
CA PHE A 221 1.91 -9.76 -18.66
C PHE A 221 1.34 -8.60 -19.48
N LYS A 222 1.37 -8.72 -20.82
CA LYS A 222 0.75 -7.82 -21.80
C LYS A 222 -0.77 -7.83 -21.68
N TYR A 223 -1.36 -9.01 -21.46
CA TYR A 223 -2.78 -9.17 -21.20
C TYR A 223 -3.00 -9.56 -19.74
N ARG A 224 -3.35 -8.57 -18.93
CA ARG A 224 -3.68 -8.77 -17.52
C ARG A 224 -5.17 -8.57 -17.28
N VAL A 225 -5.83 -9.53 -16.62
CA VAL A 225 -7.28 -9.45 -16.39
C VAL A 225 -7.63 -8.33 -15.41
N GLN A 226 -8.65 -7.54 -15.70
CA GLN A 226 -9.25 -6.54 -14.79
C GLN A 226 -10.10 -7.23 -13.70
N ARG A 227 -9.43 -7.94 -12.80
CA ARG A 227 -10.04 -8.84 -11.81
C ARG A 227 -11.09 -8.17 -10.93
N ASN A 228 -10.82 -6.93 -10.50
CA ASN A 228 -11.75 -6.19 -9.62
C ASN A 228 -13.05 -5.86 -10.36
N ASN A 229 -12.97 -5.44 -11.63
CA ASN A 229 -14.14 -5.12 -12.45
C ASN A 229 -14.93 -6.40 -12.77
N LEU A 230 -14.23 -7.46 -13.16
CA LEU A 230 -14.84 -8.76 -13.43
C LEU A 230 -15.55 -9.32 -12.19
N LEU A 231 -14.93 -9.26 -11.01
CA LEU A 231 -15.57 -9.74 -9.79
C LEU A 231 -16.74 -8.85 -9.36
N THR A 232 -16.66 -7.54 -9.61
CA THR A 232 -17.78 -6.61 -9.38
C THR A 232 -18.97 -6.94 -10.28
N LEU A 233 -18.74 -7.37 -11.52
CA LEU A 233 -19.81 -7.89 -12.39
C LEU A 233 -20.46 -9.16 -11.79
N ILE A 234 -19.65 -10.09 -11.29
CA ILE A 234 -20.13 -11.42 -10.87
C ILE A 234 -20.88 -11.38 -9.53
N ILE A 235 -20.32 -10.72 -8.51
CA ILE A 235 -20.86 -10.71 -7.14
C ILE A 235 -21.10 -9.31 -6.56
N GLY A 236 -20.79 -8.24 -7.29
CA GLY A 236 -20.85 -6.87 -6.77
C GLY A 236 -22.25 -6.41 -6.35
N ASN A 237 -23.30 -7.01 -6.90
CA ASN A 237 -24.69 -6.76 -6.47
C ASN A 237 -25.07 -7.47 -5.16
N ARG A 238 -24.22 -8.35 -4.60
CA ARG A 238 -24.48 -9.11 -3.36
C ARG A 238 -23.64 -8.64 -2.17
N VAL A 239 -22.68 -7.74 -2.39
CA VAL A 239 -21.72 -7.31 -1.37
C VAL A 239 -21.67 -5.78 -1.26
N LEU A 240 -21.45 -5.29 -0.05
CA LEU A 240 -21.36 -3.88 0.32
C LEU A 240 -19.93 -3.34 0.16
N CYS A 241 -18.90 -4.16 0.39
CA CYS A 241 -17.52 -3.73 0.34
C CYS A 241 -17.00 -3.61 -1.09
N ASN A 242 -16.10 -2.65 -1.32
CA ASN A 242 -15.39 -2.52 -2.59
C ASN A 242 -14.43 -3.70 -2.81
N LEU A 243 -14.65 -4.44 -3.90
CA LEU A 243 -13.93 -5.66 -4.28
C LEU A 243 -12.56 -5.37 -4.92
N LYS A 244 -11.65 -4.77 -4.14
CA LYS A 244 -10.25 -4.55 -4.53
C LYS A 244 -9.34 -5.59 -3.89
N PHE A 245 -8.63 -6.37 -4.71
CA PHE A 245 -7.67 -7.38 -4.27
C PHE A 245 -6.28 -7.08 -4.80
N LYS A 246 -5.27 -7.14 -3.93
CA LYS A 246 -3.86 -7.03 -4.34
C LYS A 246 -3.34 -8.45 -4.60
N ARG A 247 -2.59 -8.63 -5.70
CA ARG A 247 -1.91 -9.89 -6.04
C ARG A 247 -2.82 -11.13 -6.17
N LEU A 248 -4.07 -10.95 -6.59
CA LEU A 248 -4.89 -12.09 -6.99
C LEU A 248 -4.31 -12.68 -8.29
N GLN A 249 -3.81 -13.92 -8.25
CA GLN A 249 -3.33 -14.62 -9.44
C GLN A 249 -4.49 -15.40 -10.07
N LEU A 250 -4.51 -15.47 -11.40
CA LEU A 250 -5.46 -16.24 -12.19
C LEU A 250 -4.67 -17.00 -13.26
N GLU A 251 -4.30 -18.22 -12.92
CA GLU A 251 -3.43 -19.09 -13.70
C GLU A 251 -4.05 -19.35 -15.08
N GLY A 252 -3.23 -19.23 -16.12
CA GLY A 252 -3.66 -19.40 -17.51
C GLY A 252 -4.53 -18.26 -18.07
N LEU A 253 -4.87 -17.21 -17.32
CA LEU A 253 -5.68 -16.08 -17.82
C LEU A 253 -4.89 -14.79 -18.03
N ASP A 254 -3.80 -14.58 -17.28
CA ASP A 254 -2.82 -13.53 -17.58
C ASP A 254 -1.76 -14.10 -18.55
N VAL A 255 -1.57 -13.44 -19.70
CA VAL A 255 -0.84 -14.05 -20.84
C VAL A 255 0.01 -13.03 -21.60
N ALA A 256 0.88 -13.57 -22.46
CA ALA A 256 1.93 -12.86 -23.19
C ALA A 256 2.83 -12.08 -22.22
N PRO A 257 3.78 -12.74 -21.54
CA PRO A 257 4.67 -12.10 -20.58
C PRO A 257 5.27 -10.82 -21.14
N SER A 258 5.15 -9.72 -20.39
CA SER A 258 5.76 -8.45 -20.75
C SER A 258 7.13 -8.36 -20.09
N HIS A 259 8.09 -7.73 -20.76
CA HIS A 259 9.42 -7.48 -20.21
C HIS A 259 9.32 -6.49 -19.03
N CYS A 260 9.11 -7.01 -17.83
CA CYS A 260 9.05 -6.19 -16.63
C CYS A 260 10.47 -5.86 -16.15
N TYR A 261 10.94 -4.64 -16.40
CA TYR A 261 12.27 -4.18 -16.00
C TYR A 261 12.39 -3.85 -14.49
N VAL A 262 11.66 -4.52 -13.58
CA VAL A 262 11.50 -4.06 -12.18
C VAL A 262 12.75 -4.28 -11.32
N GLN A 263 13.44 -5.40 -11.51
CA GLN A 263 14.68 -5.78 -10.82
C GLN A 263 15.42 -6.84 -11.67
N GLU A 264 16.75 -6.87 -11.63
CA GLU A 264 17.54 -7.81 -12.45
C GLU A 264 17.52 -9.22 -11.87
N LEU A 265 17.84 -9.30 -10.57
CA LEU A 265 17.91 -10.56 -9.82
C LEU A 265 16.76 -10.66 -8.81
N PRO A 266 16.42 -11.87 -8.36
CA PRO A 266 15.53 -12.06 -7.21
C PRO A 266 16.04 -11.31 -5.97
N ALA A 267 15.11 -10.80 -5.17
CA ALA A 267 15.46 -10.05 -3.97
C ALA A 267 15.62 -10.96 -2.75
N VAL A 268 16.63 -10.69 -1.93
CA VAL A 268 16.72 -11.27 -0.59
C VAL A 268 15.45 -10.90 0.19
N PRO A 269 14.74 -11.87 0.80
CA PRO A 269 13.53 -11.60 1.57
C PRO A 269 13.76 -10.58 2.68
N VAL A 270 12.90 -9.55 2.70
CA VAL A 270 13.00 -8.41 3.63
C VAL A 270 12.28 -8.69 4.96
N SER A 271 11.41 -9.68 4.96
CA SER A 271 10.90 -10.34 6.16
C SER A 271 11.31 -11.80 6.07
N ASN A 272 11.38 -12.49 7.21
CA ASN A 272 11.24 -13.94 7.21
C ASN A 272 9.84 -14.22 6.65
N ILE A 273 9.74 -14.33 5.33
CA ILE A 273 8.54 -14.81 4.68
C ILE A 273 8.64 -16.30 4.88
N ASP A 274 8.10 -16.77 6.00
CA ASP A 274 7.69 -18.16 6.03
C ASP A 274 6.65 -18.29 4.90
N GLU A 275 6.79 -19.34 4.09
CA GLU A 275 5.77 -19.84 3.16
C GLU A 275 4.43 -20.15 3.86
N ASP A 276 4.36 -19.91 5.17
CA ASP A 276 3.17 -19.97 5.99
C ASP A 276 2.04 -19.10 5.42
N GLU A 277 1.10 -19.76 4.73
CA GLU A 277 -0.08 -19.15 4.15
C GLU A 277 -1.11 -18.72 5.20
N ARG A 278 -0.90 -18.94 6.51
CA ARG A 278 -1.86 -18.56 7.54
C ARG A 278 -1.98 -17.05 7.75
N ALA A 279 -3.14 -16.62 8.24
CA ALA A 279 -3.40 -15.24 8.64
C ALA A 279 -2.59 -14.84 9.89
N SER A 280 -2.25 -13.56 10.05
CA SER A 280 -1.57 -13.12 11.28
C SER A 280 -2.54 -12.95 12.44
N THR A 281 -2.09 -13.27 13.65
CA THR A 281 -2.89 -13.12 14.88
C THR A 281 -3.35 -11.68 15.10
N GLU A 282 -2.49 -10.70 14.80
CA GLU A 282 -2.80 -9.27 14.89
C GLU A 282 -3.96 -8.88 13.96
N PHE A 283 -3.94 -9.34 12.70
CA PHE A 283 -5.01 -9.00 11.75
C PHE A 283 -6.32 -9.71 12.08
N VAL A 284 -6.27 -11.00 12.44
CA VAL A 284 -7.46 -11.75 12.90
C VAL A 284 -8.05 -11.09 14.14
N GLY A 285 -7.23 -10.67 15.10
CA GLY A 285 -7.66 -9.97 16.31
C GLY A 285 -8.48 -8.70 16.04
N ILE A 286 -8.18 -7.96 14.96
CA ILE A 286 -8.98 -6.78 14.58
C ILE A 286 -10.37 -7.18 14.09
N TYR A 287 -10.50 -8.27 13.32
CA TYR A 287 -11.81 -8.81 12.91
C TYR A 287 -12.61 -9.31 14.10
N ILE A 288 -11.97 -10.03 15.02
CA ILE A 288 -12.60 -10.49 16.26
C ILE A 288 -13.08 -9.30 17.10
N SER A 289 -12.29 -8.24 17.23
CA SER A 289 -12.71 -7.03 17.95
C SER A 289 -13.92 -6.36 17.31
N ALA A 290 -13.94 -6.25 15.97
CA ALA A 290 -15.10 -5.72 15.24
C ALA A 290 -16.34 -6.62 15.41
N LEU A 291 -16.19 -7.95 15.37
CA LEU A 291 -17.29 -8.88 15.61
C LEU A 291 -17.82 -8.77 17.04
N LYS A 292 -16.94 -8.71 18.05
CA LYS A 292 -17.32 -8.49 19.46
C LYS A 292 -18.08 -7.17 19.66
N SER A 293 -17.82 -6.15 18.85
CA SER A 293 -18.54 -4.88 18.95
C SER A 293 -20.04 -4.99 18.62
N MET A 294 -20.48 -6.08 17.99
CA MET A 294 -21.92 -6.34 17.81
C MET A 294 -22.66 -6.49 19.14
N ARG A 295 -22.01 -6.94 20.23
CA ARG A 295 -22.61 -6.94 21.58
C ARG A 295 -23.02 -5.54 22.02
N ILE A 296 -22.17 -4.54 21.75
CA ILE A 296 -22.43 -3.14 22.08
C ILE A 296 -23.58 -2.59 21.21
N ALA A 297 -23.67 -3.01 19.94
CA ALA A 297 -24.79 -2.65 19.08
C ALA A 297 -26.13 -3.20 19.63
N SER A 298 -26.16 -4.47 20.04
CA SER A 298 -27.35 -5.10 20.62
C SER A 298 -27.81 -4.41 21.90
N GLN A 299 -26.89 -4.01 22.78
CA GLN A 299 -27.20 -3.26 24.00
C GLN A 299 -27.80 -1.86 23.72
N ASN A 300 -27.63 -1.33 22.52
CA ASN A 300 -28.13 -0.02 22.10
C ASN A 300 -29.22 -0.15 21.00
N GLY A 301 -30.00 -1.24 21.01
CA GLY A 301 -31.20 -1.39 20.19
C GLY A 301 -30.97 -1.78 18.73
N SER A 302 -29.81 -2.36 18.41
CA SER A 302 -29.51 -2.92 17.07
C SER A 302 -29.39 -4.44 17.15
N GLU A 303 -30.46 -5.16 16.80
CA GLU A 303 -30.52 -6.62 16.80
C GLU A 303 -29.76 -7.21 15.60
N LEU A 304 -28.46 -7.45 15.78
CA LEU A 304 -27.59 -8.14 14.82
C LEU A 304 -27.48 -9.62 15.21
N ILE A 305 -26.33 -10.02 15.75
CA ILE A 305 -26.05 -11.37 16.20
C ILE A 305 -26.39 -11.46 17.70
N SER A 306 -27.01 -12.58 18.10
CA SER A 306 -27.34 -12.82 19.50
C SER A 306 -26.08 -12.86 20.37
N ASP A 307 -26.18 -12.34 21.60
CA ASP A 307 -25.05 -12.39 22.54
C ASP A 307 -24.63 -13.83 22.84
N HIS A 308 -25.61 -14.74 22.91
CA HIS A 308 -25.38 -16.17 23.07
C HIS A 308 -24.48 -16.75 21.96
N ALA A 309 -24.69 -16.39 20.69
CA ALA A 309 -23.83 -16.85 19.60
C ALA A 309 -22.41 -16.29 19.71
N LEU A 310 -22.25 -15.05 20.18
CA LEU A 310 -20.94 -14.39 20.32
C LEU A 310 -20.11 -14.95 21.49
N THR A 311 -20.71 -15.64 22.47
CA THR A 311 -19.96 -16.26 23.59
C THR A 311 -18.92 -17.29 23.16
N VAL A 312 -19.06 -17.89 21.96
CA VAL A 312 -18.07 -18.83 21.44
C VAL A 312 -16.73 -18.17 21.08
N ILE A 313 -16.69 -16.85 20.94
CA ILE A 313 -15.47 -16.12 20.60
C ILE A 313 -14.41 -16.25 21.71
N GLU A 314 -14.85 -16.33 22.97
CA GLU A 314 -13.96 -16.60 24.10
C GLU A 314 -13.36 -18.03 24.01
N ASN A 315 -14.14 -19.01 23.57
CA ASN A 315 -13.73 -20.42 23.51
C ASN A 315 -12.92 -20.80 22.26
N THR A 316 -12.71 -19.86 21.32
CA THR A 316 -11.96 -20.09 20.07
C THR A 316 -10.50 -19.66 20.15
N GLU A 317 -9.99 -19.38 21.35
CA GLU A 317 -8.60 -18.95 21.55
C GLU A 317 -7.58 -19.96 21.04
N LEU A 318 -7.75 -21.24 21.36
CA LEU A 318 -6.87 -22.32 20.88
C LEU A 318 -6.91 -22.44 19.36
N LEU A 319 -8.10 -22.45 18.75
CA LEU A 319 -8.27 -22.49 17.29
C LEU A 319 -7.52 -21.33 16.62
N ARG A 320 -7.64 -20.11 17.15
CA ARG A 320 -6.93 -18.93 16.63
C ARG A 320 -5.43 -19.07 16.81
N TYR A 321 -4.97 -19.56 17.96
CA TYR A 321 -3.55 -19.76 18.22
C TYR A 321 -2.93 -20.75 17.24
N GLU A 322 -3.57 -21.89 17.00
CA GLU A 322 -3.07 -22.93 16.10
C GLU A 322 -3.11 -22.52 14.61
N ARG A 323 -4.14 -21.77 14.21
CA ARG A 323 -4.38 -21.40 12.80
C ARG A 323 -3.87 -20.03 12.40
N THR A 324 -3.26 -19.28 13.31
CA THR A 324 -2.63 -18.00 12.96
C THR A 324 -1.13 -18.05 13.13
N LYS A 325 -0.44 -17.21 12.35
CA LYS A 325 1.00 -17.03 12.50
C LYS A 325 1.32 -15.80 13.30
N GLU A 326 2.40 -15.90 14.05
CA GLU A 326 2.98 -14.76 14.72
C GLU A 326 3.59 -13.77 13.73
N ARG A 327 3.78 -12.55 14.19
CA ARG A 327 4.38 -11.49 13.39
C ARG A 327 5.86 -11.79 13.15
N THR A 328 6.21 -12.15 11.91
CA THR A 328 7.60 -12.34 11.53
C THR A 328 8.38 -11.03 11.62
N ARG A 329 9.65 -11.11 12.05
CA ARG A 329 10.53 -9.96 12.15
C ARG A 329 11.10 -9.63 10.76
N PHE A 330 11.29 -8.34 10.49
CA PHE A 330 12.04 -7.93 9.30
C PHE A 330 13.48 -8.42 9.40
N THR A 331 14.05 -8.87 8.27
CA THR A 331 15.45 -9.29 8.19
C THR A 331 16.36 -8.06 8.33
N THR A 332 17.43 -8.22 9.10
CA THR A 332 18.50 -7.21 9.16
C THR A 332 19.43 -7.46 7.97
N ILE A 333 19.75 -6.41 7.21
CA ILE A 333 20.79 -6.50 6.18
C ILE A 333 22.15 -6.61 6.88
N PRO A 334 23.07 -7.49 6.42
CA PRO A 334 24.42 -7.54 6.95
C PRO A 334 25.09 -6.16 6.95
N PHE A 335 25.84 -5.86 8.01
CA PHE A 335 26.40 -4.53 8.23
C PHE A 335 27.32 -4.09 7.08
N ASP A 336 28.16 -5.00 6.59
CA ASP A 336 29.11 -4.74 5.50
C ASP A 336 28.39 -4.36 4.21
N ILE A 337 27.26 -5.03 3.92
CA ILE A 337 26.42 -4.72 2.76
C ILE A 337 25.85 -3.30 2.88
N VAL A 338 25.38 -2.90 4.06
CA VAL A 338 24.88 -1.53 4.23
C VAL A 338 25.99 -0.49 4.06
N ASN A 339 27.21 -0.76 4.54
CA ASN A 339 28.35 0.14 4.36
C ASN A 339 28.74 0.29 2.89
N ILE A 340 28.76 -0.81 2.13
CA ILE A 340 29.00 -0.77 0.67
C ILE A 340 27.97 0.13 -0.01
N ILE A 341 26.69 -0.09 0.28
CA ILE A 341 25.59 0.66 -0.34
C ILE A 341 25.65 2.13 0.07
N PHE A 342 25.94 2.41 1.34
CA PHE A 342 26.08 3.77 1.85
C PHE A 342 27.27 4.51 1.21
N GLY A 343 28.44 3.86 1.13
CA GLY A 343 29.62 4.41 0.46
C GLY A 343 29.35 4.73 -1.01
N LYS A 344 28.79 3.77 -1.76
CA LYS A 344 28.40 3.98 -3.16
C LYS A 344 27.38 5.11 -3.34
N SER A 345 26.46 5.26 -2.38
CA SER A 345 25.47 6.34 -2.43
C SER A 345 26.09 7.74 -2.25
N ILE A 346 27.10 7.84 -1.39
CA ILE A 346 27.87 9.08 -1.18
C ILE A 346 28.71 9.38 -2.41
N GLU A 347 29.50 8.39 -2.87
CA GLU A 347 30.40 8.52 -4.03
C GLU A 347 29.63 9.02 -5.26
N PHE A 348 28.53 8.35 -5.61
CA PHE A 348 27.74 8.71 -6.79
C PHE A 348 27.11 10.10 -6.68
N TYR A 349 26.60 10.46 -5.51
CA TYR A 349 26.02 11.79 -5.28
C TYR A 349 27.07 12.89 -5.43
N ILE A 350 28.23 12.75 -4.79
CA ILE A 350 29.32 13.73 -4.85
C ILE A 350 29.84 13.83 -6.29
N GLU A 351 30.02 12.70 -6.95
CA GLU A 351 30.64 12.66 -8.27
C GLU A 351 29.70 13.19 -9.36
N TYR A 352 28.40 12.83 -9.36
CA TYR A 352 27.50 13.10 -10.49
C TYR A 352 26.25 13.91 -10.16
N GLY A 353 25.90 14.10 -8.88
CA GLY A 353 24.61 14.65 -8.46
C GLY A 353 24.30 16.01 -9.09
N ALA A 354 25.16 17.01 -8.88
CA ALA A 354 24.97 18.34 -9.44
C ALA A 354 24.92 18.31 -10.97
N ASN A 355 25.87 17.62 -11.60
CA ASN A 355 25.97 17.52 -13.06
C ASN A 355 24.71 16.95 -13.73
N LEU A 356 24.13 15.88 -13.16
CA LEU A 356 22.91 15.26 -13.69
C LEU A 356 21.70 16.20 -13.59
N ILE A 357 21.55 16.88 -12.46
CA ILE A 357 20.43 17.79 -12.21
C ILE A 357 20.57 19.06 -13.05
N ASP A 358 21.78 19.61 -13.16
CA ASP A 358 22.04 20.82 -13.96
C ASP A 358 21.82 20.55 -15.44
N TYR A 359 22.24 19.39 -15.95
CA TYR A 359 21.98 19.02 -17.33
C TYR A 359 20.48 18.82 -17.59
N TYR A 360 19.75 18.19 -16.67
CA TYR A 360 18.29 18.05 -16.80
C TYR A 360 17.56 19.39 -16.79
N ILE A 361 17.97 20.32 -15.92
CA ILE A 361 17.43 21.69 -15.89
C ILE A 361 17.74 22.44 -17.18
N ALA A 362 18.97 22.32 -17.69
CA ALA A 362 19.37 22.98 -18.93
C ALA A 362 18.56 22.47 -20.13
N LEU A 363 18.30 21.16 -20.19
CA LEU A 363 17.38 20.55 -21.16
C LEU A 363 15.95 21.09 -21.01
N ALA A 364 15.43 21.19 -19.78
CA ALA A 364 14.11 21.75 -19.54
C ALA A 364 13.99 23.21 -19.98
N ALA A 365 15.08 23.99 -19.93
CA ALA A 365 15.09 25.38 -20.34
C ALA A 365 15.01 25.57 -21.86
N THR A 366 15.34 24.57 -22.68
CA THR A 366 15.21 24.69 -24.16
C THR A 366 13.80 24.49 -24.66
N GLY A 367 12.87 23.98 -23.83
CA GLY A 367 11.44 23.95 -24.14
C GLY A 367 10.98 22.81 -25.05
N ASP A 368 11.72 21.71 -25.10
CA ASP A 368 11.49 20.62 -26.05
C ASP A 368 10.84 19.37 -25.43
N ASN A 369 10.61 18.38 -26.29
CA ASN A 369 10.25 17.01 -25.92
C ASN A 369 11.37 16.39 -25.07
N ILE A 370 11.03 15.92 -23.85
CA ILE A 370 11.97 15.31 -22.89
C ILE A 370 12.76 14.12 -23.46
N ARG A 371 12.29 13.51 -24.56
CA ARG A 371 12.97 12.40 -25.25
C ARG A 371 14.21 12.85 -26.02
N GLU A 372 14.34 14.14 -26.31
CA GLU A 372 15.40 14.70 -27.13
C GLU A 372 16.50 15.30 -26.24
N LEU A 373 17.74 15.26 -26.74
CA LEU A 373 18.91 15.89 -26.11
C LEU A 373 19.43 17.01 -27.01
N PRO A 374 18.71 18.15 -27.12
CA PRO A 374 19.03 19.22 -28.05
C PRO A 374 20.36 19.92 -27.74
N ILE A 375 20.85 19.82 -26.50
CA ILE A 375 22.11 20.41 -26.06
C ILE A 375 23.22 19.36 -25.87
N PRO A 376 24.48 19.69 -26.20
CA PRO A 376 25.60 18.75 -26.05
C PRO A 376 25.73 18.19 -24.64
N ILE A 377 25.87 16.87 -24.53
CA ILE A 377 26.07 16.19 -23.24
C ILE A 377 27.43 16.64 -22.65
N PRO A 378 27.47 17.14 -21.40
CA PRO A 378 28.70 17.52 -20.73
C PRO A 378 29.73 16.39 -20.68
N ASN A 379 31.02 16.70 -20.82
CA ASN A 379 32.09 15.69 -20.87
C ASN A 379 32.09 14.72 -19.68
N LYS A 380 31.77 15.22 -18.48
CA LYS A 380 31.66 14.38 -17.28
C LYS A 380 30.51 13.37 -17.35
N LEU A 381 29.38 13.75 -17.94
CA LEU A 381 28.23 12.87 -18.15
C LEU A 381 28.45 11.90 -19.33
N LYS A 382 29.19 12.32 -20.36
CA LYS A 382 29.67 11.41 -21.42
C LYS A 382 30.59 10.32 -20.86
N LYS A 383 31.50 10.69 -19.94
CA LYS A 383 32.37 9.72 -19.24
C LYS A 383 31.60 8.75 -18.35
N LEU A 384 30.49 9.20 -17.74
CA LEU A 384 29.54 8.32 -17.04
C LEU A 384 28.85 7.32 -18.00
N GLY A 385 28.82 7.63 -19.30
CA GLY A 385 28.28 6.77 -20.36
C GLY A 385 27.03 7.31 -21.04
N ILE A 386 26.49 8.46 -20.60
CA ILE A 386 25.22 9.00 -21.12
C ILE A 386 25.35 9.31 -22.61
N SER A 387 24.46 8.73 -23.41
CA SER A 387 24.38 8.93 -24.86
C SER A 387 22.99 9.33 -25.34
N ALA A 388 21.94 9.00 -24.58
CA ALA A 388 20.56 9.32 -24.92
C ALA A 388 19.72 9.60 -23.66
N TRP A 389 18.53 10.20 -23.85
CA TRP A 389 17.53 10.29 -22.79
C TRP A 389 17.17 8.91 -22.24
N ARG A 390 16.84 7.99 -23.16
CA ARG A 390 16.63 6.56 -22.94
C ARG A 390 16.79 5.83 -24.27
N LEU A 391 17.38 4.64 -24.25
CA LEU A 391 17.52 3.78 -25.43
C LEU A 391 16.39 2.74 -25.50
N PRO A 392 15.96 2.33 -26.70
CA PRO A 392 15.06 1.19 -26.85
C PRO A 392 15.75 -0.09 -26.34
N VAL A 393 14.95 -0.97 -25.76
CA VAL A 393 15.40 -2.24 -25.18
C VAL A 393 14.41 -3.33 -25.53
N ASP A 394 14.90 -4.38 -26.21
CA ASP A 394 14.06 -5.49 -26.63
C ASP A 394 13.99 -6.57 -25.53
N THR A 395 15.07 -6.76 -24.76
CA THR A 395 15.11 -7.74 -23.67
C THR A 395 15.43 -7.12 -22.30
N PRO A 396 15.01 -7.76 -21.19
CA PRO A 396 15.42 -7.37 -19.85
C PRO A 396 16.95 -7.37 -19.67
N THR A 397 17.64 -8.35 -20.27
CA THR A 397 19.11 -8.46 -20.21
C THR A 397 19.77 -7.22 -20.81
N ASP A 398 19.33 -6.80 -21.99
CA ASP A 398 19.86 -5.60 -22.66
C ASP A 398 19.60 -4.35 -21.81
N PHE A 399 18.42 -4.25 -21.19
CA PHE A 399 18.10 -3.14 -20.30
C PHE A 399 19.08 -3.05 -19.12
N PHE A 400 19.35 -4.15 -18.43
CA PHE A 400 20.27 -4.13 -17.28
C PHE A 400 21.72 -3.92 -17.71
N GLN A 401 22.11 -4.38 -18.90
CA GLN A 401 23.41 -4.04 -19.49
C GLN A 401 23.53 -2.54 -19.78
N GLN A 402 22.51 -1.93 -20.41
CA GLN A 402 22.45 -0.49 -20.66
C GLN A 402 22.38 0.35 -19.38
N LEU A 403 21.71 -0.17 -18.34
CA LEU A 403 21.68 0.47 -17.03
C LEU A 403 23.11 0.59 -16.48
N ARG A 404 23.86 -0.52 -16.48
CA ARG A 404 25.25 -0.57 -15.98
C ARG A 404 26.22 0.27 -16.78
N SER A 405 26.03 0.39 -18.09
CA SER A 405 26.85 1.27 -18.94
C SER A 405 26.53 2.75 -18.76
N GLY A 406 25.52 3.11 -17.97
CA GLY A 406 25.16 4.51 -17.72
C GLY A 406 24.57 5.23 -18.94
N SER A 407 24.11 4.49 -19.96
CA SER A 407 23.81 5.06 -21.29
C SER A 407 22.57 5.95 -21.38
N SER A 408 21.73 5.94 -20.35
CA SER A 408 20.44 6.62 -20.29
C SER A 408 20.44 7.68 -19.19
N LEU A 409 20.21 8.95 -19.55
CA LEU A 409 20.06 10.04 -18.59
C LEU A 409 18.93 9.75 -17.60
N TYR A 410 17.79 9.26 -18.08
CA TYR A 410 16.65 8.94 -17.23
C TYR A 410 16.99 7.87 -16.18
N ASN A 411 17.69 6.80 -16.59
CA ASN A 411 18.12 5.76 -15.66
C ASN A 411 19.14 6.28 -14.63
N MET A 412 20.06 7.16 -15.04
CA MET A 412 21.03 7.76 -14.12
C MET A 412 20.36 8.72 -13.11
N LEU A 413 19.28 9.39 -13.50
CA LEU A 413 18.41 10.11 -12.56
C LEU A 413 17.73 9.15 -11.57
N GLU A 414 17.25 7.98 -12.01
CA GLU A 414 16.71 6.95 -11.10
C GLU A 414 17.76 6.47 -10.08
N VAL A 415 19.00 6.23 -10.54
CA VAL A 415 20.14 5.86 -9.67
C VAL A 415 20.48 6.98 -8.70
N LEU A 416 20.52 8.24 -9.14
CA LEU A 416 20.78 9.41 -8.28
C LEU A 416 19.73 9.55 -7.18
N TYR A 417 18.44 9.46 -7.52
CA TYR A 417 17.35 9.50 -6.53
C TYR A 417 17.46 8.33 -5.54
N GLY A 418 17.87 7.16 -6.03
CA GLY A 418 18.17 6.00 -5.19
C GLY A 418 19.31 6.28 -4.21
N ALA A 419 20.41 6.84 -4.70
CA ALA A 419 21.58 7.24 -3.92
C ALA A 419 21.22 8.25 -2.83
N ILE A 420 20.55 9.36 -3.18
CA ILE A 420 20.13 10.39 -2.22
C ILE A 420 19.15 9.82 -1.20
N GLY A 421 18.18 9.01 -1.63
CA GLY A 421 17.23 8.38 -0.72
C GLY A 421 17.89 7.40 0.25
N ILE A 422 18.87 6.62 -0.19
CA ILE A 422 19.64 5.71 0.68
C ILE A 422 20.49 6.53 1.66
N LEU A 423 21.27 7.51 1.17
CA LEU A 423 22.08 8.43 1.97
C LEU A 423 21.26 9.03 3.13
N VAL A 424 20.12 9.62 2.81
CA VAL A 424 19.25 10.29 3.80
C VAL A 424 18.63 9.28 4.76
N ASN A 425 18.16 8.12 4.30
CA ASN A 425 17.56 7.11 5.20
C ASN A 425 18.58 6.48 6.16
N THR A 426 19.79 6.22 5.68
CA THR A 426 20.86 5.67 6.50
C THR A 426 21.27 6.66 7.59
N LEU A 427 21.32 7.96 7.29
CA LEU A 427 21.72 9.00 8.24
C LEU A 427 20.60 9.49 9.16
N MET A 428 19.35 9.51 8.70
CA MET A 428 18.21 10.11 9.43
C MET A 428 17.22 9.10 10.00
N ALA A 429 17.34 7.82 9.63
CA ALA A 429 16.54 6.72 10.16
C ALA A 429 15.03 6.98 10.05
N ARG A 430 14.54 7.57 8.96
CA ARG A 430 13.13 7.96 8.83
C ARG A 430 12.21 6.79 8.47
N ARG A 431 10.92 6.88 8.80
CA ARG A 431 9.92 5.96 8.24
C ARG A 431 9.70 6.31 6.77
N ALA A 432 9.41 5.31 5.95
CA ALA A 432 9.06 5.44 4.54
C ALA A 432 8.16 6.66 4.25
N SER A 433 6.99 6.67 4.88
CA SER A 433 5.97 7.69 4.70
C SER A 433 6.32 9.07 5.26
N GLU A 434 7.37 9.19 6.08
CA GLU A 434 7.87 10.48 6.58
C GLU A 434 8.89 11.07 5.61
N LEU A 435 9.65 10.22 4.92
CA LEU A 435 10.58 10.62 3.88
C LEU A 435 9.85 11.02 2.60
N ASP A 436 8.84 10.25 2.20
CA ASP A 436 8.03 10.51 1.00
C ASP A 436 7.27 11.86 1.09
N GLU A 437 7.06 12.38 2.30
CA GLU A 437 6.35 13.65 2.56
C GLU A 437 7.28 14.84 2.84
N LEU A 438 8.61 14.68 2.70
CA LEU A 438 9.53 15.80 2.91
C LEU A 438 9.33 16.88 1.85
N THR A 439 9.29 18.14 2.28
CA THR A 439 9.20 19.33 1.43
C THR A 439 10.43 20.22 1.66
N GLN A 440 10.60 21.26 0.87
CA GLN A 440 11.71 22.21 1.08
C GLN A 440 11.66 22.87 2.47
N GLU A 441 10.47 23.17 2.98
CA GLU A 441 10.27 23.75 4.32
C GLU A 441 10.71 22.81 5.46
N CYS A 442 10.93 21.53 5.15
CA CYS A 442 11.50 20.58 6.11
C CYS A 442 12.99 20.82 6.35
N ILE A 443 13.70 21.53 5.47
CA ILE A 443 15.13 21.81 5.61
C ILE A 443 15.29 23.17 6.29
N VAL A 444 15.69 23.15 7.56
CA VAL A 444 15.89 24.36 8.37
C VAL A 444 17.39 24.60 8.51
N LYS A 445 17.85 25.79 8.12
CA LYS A 445 19.23 26.24 8.33
C LYS A 445 19.26 27.19 9.52
N ASP A 446 20.12 26.91 10.49
CA ASP A 446 20.41 27.78 11.63
C ASP A 446 21.93 27.99 11.68
N SER A 447 22.38 29.20 11.31
CA SER A 447 23.79 29.52 11.08
C SER A 447 24.44 28.50 10.12
N ASP A 448 25.50 27.82 10.54
CA ASP A 448 26.19 26.78 9.76
C ASP A 448 25.64 25.36 9.99
N ARG A 449 24.48 25.21 10.63
CA ARG A 449 23.91 23.88 10.92
C ARG A 449 22.60 23.67 10.17
N TYR A 450 22.38 22.43 9.77
CA TYR A 450 21.12 22.01 9.15
C TYR A 450 20.31 21.14 10.11
N PHE A 451 19.00 21.29 10.01
CA PHE A 451 18.02 20.52 10.73
C PHE A 451 16.90 20.06 9.78
N LEU A 452 16.36 18.88 10.05
CA LEU A 452 15.21 18.32 9.36
C LEU A 452 13.97 18.43 10.26
N ALA A 453 13.02 19.26 9.85
CA ALA A 453 11.72 19.42 10.48
C ALA A 453 10.67 18.51 9.80
N PHE A 454 10.04 17.62 10.54
CA PHE A 454 9.05 16.69 9.99
C PHE A 454 7.93 16.41 11.00
N ASN A 455 6.81 15.87 10.50
CA ASN A 455 5.68 15.47 11.32
C ASN A 455 5.79 13.99 11.72
N LEU A 456 5.79 13.71 13.03
CA LEU A 456 5.80 12.34 13.55
C LEU A 456 4.49 11.62 13.18
N ARG A 457 4.62 10.41 12.63
CA ARG A 457 3.44 9.61 12.20
C ARG A 457 2.71 8.88 13.34
N LYS A 458 3.40 8.62 14.44
CA LYS A 458 2.89 7.81 15.57
C LYS A 458 2.64 8.61 16.85
N ALA A 459 3.08 9.86 16.92
CA ALA A 459 2.81 10.75 18.04
C ALA A 459 1.72 11.75 17.62
N ASN A 460 0.48 11.45 17.98
CA ASN A 460 -0.69 12.25 17.65
C ASN A 460 -1.39 12.71 18.93
N VAL A 461 -1.87 13.95 18.93
CA VAL A 461 -2.95 14.41 19.81
C VAL A 461 -4.07 14.86 18.86
N LEU A 462 -5.21 14.15 18.86
CA LEU A 462 -6.32 14.35 17.92
C LEU A 462 -5.88 14.26 16.45
N GLU A 463 -6.19 15.27 15.62
CA GLU A 463 -5.81 15.36 14.20
C GLU A 463 -4.42 16.01 13.99
N HIS A 464 -3.77 16.49 15.06
CA HIS A 464 -2.49 17.18 14.97
C HIS A 464 -1.32 16.21 15.19
N ARG A 465 -0.36 16.23 14.26
CA ARG A 465 0.89 15.50 14.38
C ARG A 465 1.91 16.36 15.11
N GLN A 466 2.65 15.76 16.04
CA GLN A 466 3.77 16.44 16.66
C GLN A 466 4.86 16.70 15.61
N ARG A 467 5.22 17.97 15.43
CA ARG A 467 6.37 18.38 14.61
C ARG A 467 7.65 18.16 15.43
N SER A 468 8.66 17.54 14.82
CA SER A 468 9.95 17.27 15.45
C SER A 468 11.06 17.82 14.56
N LEU A 469 12.13 18.29 15.20
CA LEU A 469 13.33 18.84 14.58
C LEU A 469 14.52 17.94 14.94
N ARG A 470 15.30 17.53 13.94
CA ARG A 470 16.50 16.69 14.14
C ARG A 470 17.69 17.28 13.40
N PRO A 471 18.93 17.19 13.92
CA PRO A 471 20.11 17.61 13.16
C PRO A 471 20.20 16.83 11.85
N LEU A 472 20.55 17.52 10.78
CA LEU A 472 20.70 16.99 9.42
C LEU A 472 22.16 17.16 9.00
N PRO A 473 22.89 16.08 8.67
CA PRO A 473 24.27 16.19 8.20
C PRO A 473 24.36 17.02 6.93
N HIS A 474 25.44 17.80 6.77
CA HIS A 474 25.65 18.70 5.63
C HIS A 474 25.44 18.01 4.28
N ILE A 475 26.07 16.85 4.07
CA ILE A 475 25.93 16.09 2.83
C ILE A 475 24.47 15.70 2.53
N ALA A 476 23.70 15.35 3.55
CA ALA A 476 22.28 15.02 3.40
C ALA A 476 21.44 16.28 3.15
N ALA A 477 21.79 17.41 3.77
CA ALA A 477 21.15 18.69 3.53
C ALA A 477 21.38 19.17 2.09
N GLU A 478 22.62 19.14 1.61
CA GLU A 478 22.98 19.50 0.24
C GLU A 478 22.26 18.61 -0.77
N ALA A 479 22.21 17.30 -0.53
CA ALA A 479 21.52 16.36 -1.41
C ALA A 479 20.01 16.64 -1.50
N LEU A 480 19.37 16.95 -0.37
CA LEU A 480 17.95 17.33 -0.35
C LEU A 480 17.71 18.72 -0.97
N GLN A 481 18.61 19.67 -0.77
CA GLN A 481 18.55 21.00 -1.40
C GLN A 481 18.74 20.91 -2.92
N LEU A 482 19.56 19.97 -3.40
CA LEU A 482 19.72 19.72 -4.83
C LEU A 482 18.39 19.29 -5.48
N LEU A 483 17.63 18.41 -4.81
CA LEU A 483 16.29 18.03 -5.27
C LEU A 483 15.29 19.19 -5.17
N ALA A 484 15.37 20.01 -4.12
CA ALA A 484 14.55 21.22 -4.00
C ALA A 484 14.84 22.21 -5.15
N ARG A 485 16.12 22.39 -5.51
CA ARG A 485 16.56 23.24 -6.61
C ARG A 485 15.93 22.79 -7.93
N LEU A 486 15.95 21.49 -8.21
CA LEU A 486 15.31 20.94 -9.39
C LEU A 486 13.82 21.31 -9.46
N SER A 487 13.05 20.98 -8.43
CA SER A 487 11.59 21.24 -8.42
C SER A 487 11.28 22.73 -8.52
N ASN A 488 12.04 23.60 -7.85
CA ASN A 488 11.84 25.05 -7.92
C ASN A 488 12.15 25.62 -9.30
N THR A 489 13.24 25.16 -9.91
CA THR A 489 13.63 25.66 -11.24
C THR A 489 12.64 25.21 -12.30
N LEU A 490 12.20 23.95 -12.27
CA LEU A 490 11.14 23.46 -13.17
C LEU A 490 9.83 24.24 -12.99
N GLN A 491 9.45 24.56 -11.75
CA GLN A 491 8.26 25.37 -11.47
C GLN A 491 8.40 26.79 -12.06
N LYS A 492 9.58 27.42 -11.92
CA LYS A 492 9.88 28.73 -12.52
C LYS A 492 9.82 28.71 -14.05
N LEU A 493 10.16 27.59 -14.67
CA LEU A 493 10.04 27.35 -16.12
C LEU A 493 8.60 27.02 -16.55
N GLY A 494 7.62 27.00 -15.64
CA GLY A 494 6.21 26.74 -15.94
C GLY A 494 5.80 25.28 -15.95
N TYR A 495 6.69 24.35 -15.58
CA TYR A 495 6.39 22.92 -15.54
C TYR A 495 5.64 22.51 -14.28
N THR A 496 4.84 21.44 -14.38
CA THR A 496 4.16 20.86 -13.23
C THR A 496 5.16 20.12 -12.33
N THR A 497 5.21 20.49 -11.06
CA THR A 497 6.11 19.87 -10.09
C THR A 497 5.37 19.37 -8.86
N ASN A 498 5.93 18.32 -8.26
CA ASN A 498 5.51 17.81 -6.98
C ASN A 498 6.08 18.67 -5.84
N LYS A 499 5.26 18.95 -4.83
CA LYS A 499 5.67 19.68 -3.63
C LYS A 499 6.68 18.92 -2.75
N TYR A 500 6.78 17.60 -2.90
CA TYR A 500 7.71 16.78 -2.14
C TYR A 500 9.10 16.73 -2.80
N LEU A 501 10.15 16.68 -1.98
CA LEU A 501 11.55 16.69 -2.43
C LEU A 501 11.89 15.49 -3.33
N PHE A 502 11.34 14.30 -3.02
CA PHE A 502 11.54 13.11 -3.84
C PHE A 502 10.55 13.02 -5.03
N GLY A 503 10.00 14.15 -5.46
CA GLY A 503 9.22 14.24 -6.71
C GLY A 503 10.10 13.92 -7.90
N PHE A 504 9.88 12.77 -8.53
CA PHE A 504 10.78 12.23 -9.54
C PHE A 504 10.49 12.81 -10.94
N PRO A 505 11.50 13.12 -11.79
CA PRO A 505 11.30 13.59 -13.16
C PRO A 505 10.32 12.75 -13.97
N PHE A 506 9.52 13.41 -14.82
CA PHE A 506 8.62 12.69 -15.72
C PHE A 506 9.35 11.73 -16.65
N SER A 507 8.63 10.68 -17.01
CA SER A 507 9.01 9.72 -18.04
C SER A 507 7.97 9.75 -19.13
N ALA A 508 8.38 10.12 -20.34
CA ALA A 508 7.51 10.13 -21.52
C ALA A 508 7.01 8.74 -21.96
N TYR A 509 7.43 7.67 -21.29
CA TYR A 509 6.99 6.29 -21.53
C TYR A 509 5.90 5.82 -20.56
N PHE A 510 5.53 6.63 -19.56
CA PHE A 510 4.57 6.23 -18.52
C PHE A 510 3.26 7.04 -18.52
N LEU A 511 2.73 7.39 -19.70
CA LEU A 511 1.56 8.27 -19.87
C LEU A 511 1.73 9.67 -19.23
N ASN A 512 2.94 10.03 -18.79
CA ASN A 512 3.25 11.40 -18.39
C ASN A 512 3.48 12.25 -19.63
N SER A 513 3.33 13.56 -19.46
CA SER A 513 3.59 14.54 -20.52
C SER A 513 4.94 14.28 -21.20
N SER A 514 5.01 14.50 -22.51
CA SER A 514 6.31 14.59 -23.21
C SER A 514 7.11 15.84 -22.77
N LEU A 515 6.52 16.68 -21.91
CA LEU A 515 7.15 17.83 -21.28
C LEU A 515 7.88 17.46 -19.99
N TYR A 516 8.74 18.36 -19.55
CA TYR A 516 9.43 18.28 -18.26
C TYR A 516 8.45 18.48 -17.09
N GLY A 517 8.83 17.99 -15.92
CA GLY A 517 8.01 18.03 -14.71
C GLY A 517 8.37 16.93 -13.72
N THR A 518 7.70 16.88 -12.58
CA THR A 518 7.92 15.83 -11.57
C THR A 518 6.63 15.15 -11.11
N ALA A 519 6.71 13.84 -10.88
CA ALA A 519 5.60 12.97 -10.49
C ALA A 519 5.65 12.59 -9.00
N GLN A 520 4.76 11.70 -8.58
CA GLN A 520 4.79 11.13 -7.23
C GLN A 520 6.08 10.32 -7.00
N PRO A 521 6.65 10.37 -5.77
CA PRO A 521 7.88 9.64 -5.46
C PRO A 521 7.73 8.13 -5.72
N GLU A 522 8.71 7.53 -6.40
CA GLU A 522 8.82 6.07 -6.58
C GLU A 522 10.16 5.53 -6.01
N LEU A 523 10.45 5.88 -4.76
CA LEU A 523 11.73 5.58 -4.11
C LEU A 523 12.08 4.09 -4.11
N ARG A 524 11.09 3.19 -4.01
CA ARG A 524 11.34 1.74 -4.07
C ARG A 524 11.99 1.33 -5.39
N ARG A 525 11.53 1.89 -6.51
CA ARG A 525 12.10 1.63 -7.82
C ARG A 525 13.49 2.24 -7.94
N CYS A 526 13.67 3.47 -7.46
CA CYS A 526 14.98 4.12 -7.45
C CYS A 526 16.00 3.32 -6.62
N PHE A 527 15.58 2.73 -5.50
CA PHE A 527 16.44 1.84 -4.69
C PHE A 527 16.81 0.57 -5.45
N ASN A 528 15.85 -0.03 -6.17
CA ASN A 528 16.14 -1.18 -7.02
C ASN A 528 17.15 -0.83 -8.11
N ARG A 529 16.94 0.29 -8.82
CA ARG A 529 17.83 0.79 -9.87
C ARG A 529 19.23 1.05 -9.38
N PHE A 530 19.36 1.69 -8.22
CA PHE A 530 20.65 1.89 -7.57
C PHE A 530 21.34 0.55 -7.29
N CYS A 531 20.62 -0.42 -6.72
CA CYS A 531 21.18 -1.74 -6.42
C CYS A 531 21.59 -2.51 -7.69
N ASP A 532 20.81 -2.38 -8.76
CA ASP A 532 21.09 -3.02 -10.06
C ASP A 532 22.30 -2.38 -10.77
N TYR A 533 22.38 -1.06 -10.75
CA TYR A 533 23.48 -0.30 -11.34
C TYR A 533 24.82 -0.65 -10.67
N PHE A 534 24.87 -0.61 -9.34
CA PHE A 534 26.08 -0.93 -8.58
C PHE A 534 26.33 -2.42 -8.39
N GLN A 535 25.44 -3.29 -8.90
CA GLN A 535 25.51 -4.74 -8.72
C GLN A 535 25.77 -5.12 -7.26
N ILE A 536 24.94 -4.62 -6.35
CA ILE A 536 25.09 -4.89 -4.92
C ILE A 536 25.18 -6.41 -4.68
N PRO A 537 26.03 -6.86 -3.73
CA PRO A 537 26.31 -8.28 -3.55
C PRO A 537 25.04 -9.13 -3.37
N THR A 538 25.17 -10.41 -3.68
CA THR A 538 24.13 -11.42 -3.49
C THR A 538 24.35 -12.19 -2.20
N ASP A 539 23.33 -12.91 -1.75
CA ASP A 539 23.49 -13.99 -0.79
C ASP A 539 23.97 -15.28 -1.46
N ASP A 540 24.15 -16.33 -0.65
CA ASP A 540 24.61 -17.66 -1.09
C ASP A 540 23.63 -18.34 -2.07
N GLN A 541 22.40 -17.83 -2.22
CA GLN A 541 21.38 -18.32 -3.14
C GLN A 541 21.31 -17.49 -4.43
N GLY A 542 22.26 -16.56 -4.65
CA GLY A 542 22.29 -15.69 -5.82
C GLY A 542 21.23 -14.58 -5.81
N ARG A 543 20.59 -14.31 -4.66
CA ARG A 543 19.58 -13.24 -4.52
C ARG A 543 20.27 -11.94 -4.13
N ARG A 544 19.90 -10.81 -4.76
CA ARG A 544 20.52 -9.50 -4.50
C ARG A 544 19.90 -8.78 -3.30
N TYR A 545 20.73 -8.09 -2.51
CA TYR A 545 20.29 -7.26 -1.40
C TYR A 545 19.65 -5.94 -1.86
N TYR A 546 18.39 -5.97 -2.29
CA TYR A 546 17.63 -4.75 -2.57
C TYR A 546 17.12 -4.10 -1.28
N VAL A 547 17.77 -2.99 -0.91
CA VAL A 547 17.49 -2.32 0.35
C VAL A 547 16.08 -1.74 0.41
N ARG A 548 15.53 -1.71 1.62
CA ARG A 548 14.26 -1.04 1.93
C ARG A 548 14.46 -0.05 3.07
N GLN A 549 13.68 1.05 3.04
CA GLN A 549 13.77 2.15 4.00
C GLN A 549 13.74 1.68 5.48
N HIS A 550 12.94 0.68 5.81
CA HIS A 550 12.85 0.17 7.18
C HIS A 550 14.07 -0.66 7.61
N GLN A 551 14.78 -1.30 6.68
CA GLN A 551 16.05 -2.00 6.97
C GLN A 551 17.17 -0.97 7.22
N LEU A 552 17.21 0.11 6.41
CA LEU A 552 18.14 1.22 6.63
C LEU A 552 17.93 1.91 7.99
N ARG A 553 16.66 2.15 8.37
CA ARG A 553 16.32 2.68 9.71
C ARG A 553 16.83 1.78 10.85
N ARG A 554 16.78 0.45 10.68
CA ARG A 554 17.30 -0.50 11.68
C ARG A 554 18.83 -0.46 11.75
N ASN A 555 19.50 -0.33 10.60
CA ASN A 555 20.95 -0.19 10.55
C ASN A 555 21.44 1.07 11.25
N PHE A 556 20.76 2.22 11.10
CA PHE A 556 21.09 3.43 11.88
C PHE A 556 21.09 3.18 13.39
N ALA A 557 20.13 2.41 13.91
CA ALA A 557 20.12 2.05 15.33
C ALA A 557 21.33 1.19 15.71
N LEU A 558 21.78 0.29 14.84
CA LEU A 558 23.00 -0.50 15.05
C LEU A 558 24.25 0.39 15.04
N LEU A 559 24.37 1.30 14.07
CA LEU A 559 25.44 2.31 14.00
C LEU A 559 25.51 3.13 15.28
N PHE A 560 24.37 3.62 15.77
CA PHE A 560 24.29 4.35 17.04
C PHE A 560 24.82 3.55 18.23
N PHE A 561 24.51 2.24 18.31
CA PHE A 561 24.99 1.39 19.41
C PHE A 561 26.48 1.08 19.31
N LEU A 562 26.98 0.77 18.11
CA LEU A 562 28.40 0.53 17.87
C LEU A 562 29.22 1.78 18.21
N GLU A 563 28.77 2.95 17.75
CA GLU A 563 29.33 4.25 18.15
C GLU A 563 29.31 4.44 19.67
N ARG A 564 28.19 4.15 20.35
CA ARG A 564 28.07 4.35 21.79
C ARG A 564 29.01 3.45 22.60
N ILE A 565 29.29 2.24 22.14
CA ILE A 565 30.28 1.35 22.73
C ILE A 565 31.69 1.93 22.52
N PHE A 566 31.97 2.45 21.33
CA PHE A 566 33.27 3.04 20.96
C PHE A 566 33.55 4.36 21.71
N TRP A 567 32.55 5.24 21.81
CA TRP A 567 32.67 6.59 22.39
C TRP A 567 32.44 6.67 23.90
N ARG A 568 31.95 5.59 24.55
CA ARG A 568 32.00 5.48 26.02
C ARG A 568 33.42 5.59 26.57
N ARG A 569 34.45 5.41 25.74
CA ARG A 569 35.87 5.58 26.09
C ARG A 569 36.46 6.98 25.83
N ARG A 570 35.79 7.88 25.07
CA ARG A 570 36.39 9.19 24.66
C ARG A 570 35.45 10.41 24.64
N GLY A 571 34.25 10.32 25.20
CA GLY A 571 33.26 11.41 25.17
C GLY A 571 32.36 11.30 23.94
N THR A 572 31.06 11.51 24.12
CA THR A 572 30.02 11.10 23.15
C THR A 572 29.73 12.14 22.06
N SER A 573 29.54 11.67 20.82
CA SER A 573 29.01 12.44 19.68
C SER A 573 27.65 13.13 19.97
N THR A 574 27.59 14.45 19.73
CA THR A 574 26.42 15.35 19.91
C THR A 574 25.27 15.04 18.93
N PHE A 575 25.59 14.55 17.73
CA PHE A 575 24.63 14.25 16.67
C PHE A 575 23.66 13.11 17.07
N PHE A 576 24.21 12.04 17.63
CA PHE A 576 23.45 10.88 18.06
C PHE A 576 22.67 11.14 19.35
N ARG A 577 23.17 12.00 20.25
CA ARG A 577 22.42 12.48 21.43
C ARG A 577 21.13 13.22 21.05
N ALA A 578 21.16 14.02 19.99
CA ALA A 578 19.98 14.76 19.51
C ALA A 578 18.86 13.86 18.91
N HIS A 579 19.14 12.56 18.72
CA HIS A 579 18.18 11.55 18.30
C HIS A 579 17.63 10.70 19.47
N GLN A 580 17.91 11.07 20.74
CA GLN A 580 17.47 10.33 21.94
C GLN A 580 16.04 10.71 22.40
N THR A 581 15.01 10.43 21.60
CA THR A 581 13.62 10.49 22.11
C THR A 581 13.09 9.13 22.55
N PHE A 582 12.07 9.13 23.42
CA PHE A 582 11.44 7.94 24.02
C PHE A 582 11.03 6.86 22.98
N ASP A 583 10.63 7.27 21.77
CA ASP A 583 10.30 6.38 20.65
C ASP A 583 11.51 5.60 20.09
N ASP A 584 12.70 6.20 20.11
CA ASP A 584 13.93 5.56 19.63
C ASP A 584 14.47 4.58 20.68
N ILE A 585 14.22 4.84 21.97
CA ILE A 585 14.49 3.92 23.09
C ILE A 585 13.58 2.68 23.03
N GLN A 586 12.32 2.79 22.60
CA GLN A 586 11.47 1.61 22.38
C GLN A 586 11.92 0.73 21.21
N LEU A 587 12.47 1.33 20.14
CA LEU A 587 13.11 0.57 19.05
C LEU A 587 14.33 -0.20 19.59
N CYS A 588 15.09 0.42 20.48
CA CYS A 588 16.25 -0.18 21.16
C CYS A 588 15.86 -1.37 22.06
N ASN A 589 14.85 -1.21 22.92
CA ASN A 589 14.40 -2.26 23.84
C ASN A 589 13.79 -3.49 23.14
N ARG A 590 13.30 -3.33 21.90
CA ARG A 590 12.80 -4.45 21.07
C ARG A 590 13.91 -5.23 20.36
N ILE A 591 15.06 -4.61 20.11
CA ILE A 591 16.20 -5.24 19.42
C ILE A 591 17.12 -5.93 20.44
N TYR A 592 17.32 -5.34 21.62
CA TYR A 592 17.99 -5.94 22.76
C TYR A 592 17.12 -5.77 24.01
N PRO A 593 16.32 -6.78 24.42
CA PRO A 593 15.67 -6.71 25.72
C PRO A 593 16.76 -6.65 26.79
N ARG A 594 16.71 -5.63 27.66
CA ARG A 594 17.55 -5.62 28.85
C ARG A 594 17.21 -6.89 29.64
N LYS A 595 18.18 -7.80 29.79
CA LYS A 595 18.12 -8.74 30.92
C LYS A 595 18.25 -7.87 32.16
N ASN A 596 17.20 -7.83 32.98
CA ASN A 596 17.28 -7.31 34.32
C ASN A 596 18.25 -8.22 35.08
N THR A 597 19.42 -7.70 35.40
CA THR A 597 20.24 -8.12 36.54
C THR A 597 20.13 -7.04 37.58
#